data_AF-A0A1E1GAX3-F1
#
_entry.id   AF-A0A1E1GAX3-F1
#
_cell.length_a   1.000
_cell.length_b   1.000
_cell.length_c   1.000
_cell.angle_alpha   90.00
_cell.angle_beta   90.00
_cell.angle_gamma   90.00
#
_symmetry.space_group_name_H-M   'P 1'
#
loop_
_entity.id
_entity.type
_entity.pdbx_description
1 polymer ?
#
loop_
_entity_poly.entity_id
_entity_poly.type
_entity_poly.pdbx_seq_one_letter_code
_entity_poly.pdbx_strand_id
1 'polypeptide(L)'
;MNPYLQKYITLKKQYIAQEGNPPSVSALYELVDELAKSDDLEAKKVLVDLYEQLGLYASAYDLFTKIITKPDRKQIKKLAHLAEMSQSHGDRFALPRPLRKEEKKQRTELSQSLPHFIYHPDPLSTGAFVEGEAKLCPSCGKESNIYYNLMPYCIDNIKNLCPFCIANGLAAKKFDAEFVQDAECQGELDPEKDQVLFLPDPWLL
;
A
#
# COMPACT_ATOMS: atom_id res chain seq x y z
N MET A 1 7.88 -10.99 34.05
CA MET A 1 7.27 -10.83 32.71
C MET A 1 8.25 -10.01 31.87
N ASN A 2 8.60 -10.46 30.67
CA ASN A 2 9.57 -9.80 29.79
C ASN A 2 9.17 -8.32 29.53
N PRO A 3 10.09 -7.34 29.66
CA PRO A 3 9.79 -5.92 29.47
C PRO A 3 9.23 -5.59 28.08
N TYR A 4 9.71 -6.27 27.02
CA TYR A 4 9.19 -6.09 25.67
C TYR A 4 7.74 -6.54 25.55
N LEU A 5 7.41 -7.67 26.17
CA LEU A 5 6.06 -8.21 26.18
C LEU A 5 5.10 -7.30 26.97
N GLN A 6 5.55 -6.70 28.08
CA GLN A 6 4.77 -5.73 28.84
C GLN A 6 4.45 -4.48 28.02
N LYS A 7 5.46 -3.93 27.32
CA LYS A 7 5.26 -2.80 26.40
C LYS A 7 4.24 -3.14 25.32
N TYR A 8 4.40 -4.29 24.64
CA TYR A 8 3.48 -4.75 23.60
C TYR A 8 2.05 -4.89 24.11
N ILE A 9 1.83 -5.56 25.24
CA ILE A 9 0.48 -5.72 25.82
C ILE A 9 -0.17 -4.36 26.11
N THR A 10 0.62 -3.39 26.58
CA THR A 10 0.13 -2.04 26.89
C THR A 10 -0.30 -1.31 25.62
N LEU A 11 0.56 -1.30 24.59
CA LEU A 11 0.23 -0.69 23.30
C LEU A 11 -0.94 -1.39 22.61
N LYS A 12 -1.03 -2.72 22.67
CA LYS A 12 -2.15 -3.49 22.11
C LYS A 12 -3.47 -3.12 22.76
N LYS A 13 -3.50 -2.93 24.08
CA LYS A 13 -4.70 -2.45 24.79
C LYS A 13 -5.10 -1.04 24.35
N GLN A 14 -4.13 -0.14 24.19
CA GLN A 14 -4.38 1.22 23.70
C GLN A 14 -4.92 1.20 22.26
N TYR A 15 -4.33 0.38 21.39
CA TYR A 15 -4.80 0.17 20.02
C TYR A 15 -6.26 -0.29 19.97
N ILE A 16 -6.64 -1.29 20.77
CA ILE A 16 -8.03 -1.76 20.85
C ILE A 16 -8.95 -0.66 21.40
N ALA A 17 -8.54 0.01 22.48
CA ALA A 17 -9.34 1.06 23.11
C ALA A 17 -9.54 2.30 22.21
N GLN A 18 -8.63 2.53 21.27
CA GLN A 18 -8.67 3.64 20.32
C GLN A 18 -9.13 3.21 18.92
N GLU A 19 -9.71 2.01 18.80
CA GLU A 19 -10.25 1.46 17.55
C GLU A 19 -9.26 1.50 16.37
N GLY A 20 -7.96 1.34 16.66
CA GLY A 20 -6.91 1.35 15.66
C GLY A 20 -6.67 2.69 14.96
N ASN A 21 -6.88 3.80 15.67
CA ASN A 21 -6.57 5.13 15.14
C ASN A 21 -5.08 5.26 14.67
N PRO A 22 -4.76 6.22 13.79
CA PRO A 22 -3.40 6.37 13.28
C PRO A 22 -2.31 6.52 14.36
N PRO A 23 -2.50 7.29 15.46
CA PRO A 23 -1.50 7.36 16.53
C PRO A 23 -1.17 6.01 17.19
N SER A 24 -2.19 5.17 17.45
CA SER A 24 -1.96 3.87 18.06
C SER A 24 -1.24 2.90 17.11
N VAL A 25 -1.55 2.95 15.81
CA VAL A 25 -0.83 2.20 14.77
C VAL A 25 0.62 2.68 14.67
N SER A 26 0.86 4.00 14.71
CA SER A 26 2.21 4.56 14.72
C SER A 26 3.03 4.05 15.89
N ALA A 27 2.45 4.01 17.09
CA ALA A 27 3.13 3.50 18.29
C ALA A 27 3.50 2.01 18.17
N LEU A 28 2.66 1.18 17.53
CA LEU A 28 3.00 -0.22 17.24
C LEU A 28 4.19 -0.32 16.27
N TYR A 29 4.22 0.51 15.22
CA TYR A 29 5.34 0.56 14.27
C TYR A 29 6.64 1.10 14.91
N GLU A 30 6.55 2.05 15.83
CA GLU A 30 7.71 2.52 16.59
C GLU A 30 8.29 1.39 17.44
N LEU A 31 7.45 0.58 18.09
CA LEU A 31 7.93 -0.60 18.82
C LEU A 31 8.53 -1.65 17.87
N VAL A 32 7.98 -1.84 16.66
CA VAL A 32 8.59 -2.69 15.63
C VAL A 32 10.01 -2.21 15.29
N ASP A 33 10.19 -0.91 15.02
CA ASP A 33 11.51 -0.34 14.70
C ASP A 33 12.50 -0.46 15.86
N GLU A 34 12.03 -0.34 17.10
CA GLU A 34 12.85 -0.57 18.31
C GLU A 34 13.30 -2.03 18.42
N LEU A 35 12.36 -2.98 18.30
CA LEU A 35 12.66 -4.41 18.49
C LEU A 35 13.46 -5.00 17.33
N ALA A 36 13.28 -4.50 16.11
CA ALA A 36 14.04 -4.94 14.93
C ALA A 36 15.54 -4.66 15.04
N LYS A 37 15.95 -3.69 15.87
CA LYS A 37 17.36 -3.37 16.16
C LYS A 37 17.97 -4.25 17.25
N SER A 38 17.14 -4.98 17.99
CA SER A 38 17.58 -5.84 19.09
C SER A 38 17.88 -7.25 18.60
N ASP A 39 19.00 -7.81 19.05
CA ASP A 39 19.34 -9.21 18.76
C ASP A 39 18.72 -10.22 19.73
N ASP A 40 18.07 -9.74 20.80
CA ASP A 40 17.45 -10.58 21.80
C ASP A 40 16.35 -11.47 21.21
N LEU A 41 16.42 -12.76 21.50
CA LEU A 41 15.43 -13.75 21.09
C LEU A 41 14.03 -13.41 21.62
N GLU A 42 13.97 -12.88 22.83
CA GLU A 42 12.72 -12.48 23.47
C GLU A 42 12.10 -11.24 22.80
N ALA A 43 12.92 -10.30 22.31
CA ALA A 43 12.47 -9.19 21.47
C ALA A 43 11.95 -9.70 20.11
N LYS A 44 12.66 -10.66 19.48
CA LYS A 44 12.25 -11.25 18.20
C LYS A 44 10.91 -12.01 18.30
N LYS A 45 10.63 -12.68 19.41
CA LYS A 45 9.31 -13.32 19.63
C LYS A 45 8.19 -12.28 19.68
N VAL A 46 8.37 -11.19 20.43
CA VAL A 46 7.38 -10.10 20.51
C VAL A 46 7.24 -9.40 19.14
N LEU A 47 8.33 -9.27 18.38
CA LEU A 47 8.31 -8.73 17.03
C LEU A 47 7.45 -9.56 16.07
N VAL A 48 7.47 -10.90 16.18
CA VAL A 48 6.56 -11.77 15.42
C VAL A 48 5.09 -11.49 15.79
N ASP A 49 4.78 -11.34 17.09
CA ASP A 49 3.42 -11.02 17.55
C ASP A 49 2.94 -9.62 17.10
N LEU A 50 3.87 -8.67 16.95
CA LEU A 50 3.60 -7.35 16.38
C LEU A 50 3.33 -7.41 14.88
N TYR A 51 4.14 -8.15 14.12
CA TYR A 51 3.90 -8.33 12.69
C TYR A 51 2.55 -9.00 12.43
N GLU A 52 2.19 -10.02 13.20
CA GLU A 52 0.86 -10.64 13.14
C GLU A 52 -0.25 -9.62 13.45
N GLN A 53 -0.10 -8.80 14.49
CA GLN A 53 -1.06 -7.76 14.86
C GLN A 53 -1.22 -6.68 13.77
N LEU A 54 -0.13 -6.36 13.05
CA LEU A 54 -0.11 -5.39 11.97
C LEU A 54 -0.53 -5.99 10.62
N GLY A 55 -0.80 -7.29 10.52
CA GLY A 55 -1.13 -7.97 9.27
C GLY A 55 0.06 -8.20 8.33
N LEU A 56 1.28 -8.09 8.84
CA LEU A 56 2.54 -8.34 8.12
C LEU A 56 2.90 -9.84 8.20
N TYR A 57 2.07 -10.70 7.62
CA TYR A 57 2.19 -12.15 7.78
C TYR A 57 3.43 -12.74 7.12
N ALA A 58 3.90 -12.19 5.98
CA ALA A 58 5.12 -12.66 5.34
C ALA A 58 6.33 -12.37 6.23
N SER A 59 6.42 -11.15 6.75
CA SER A 59 7.47 -10.75 7.69
C SER A 59 7.42 -11.56 8.99
N ALA A 60 6.22 -11.82 9.52
CA ALA A 60 6.02 -12.65 10.71
C ALA A 60 6.50 -14.09 10.48
N TYR A 61 6.12 -14.71 9.38
CA TYR A 61 6.51 -16.08 9.04
C TYR A 61 8.03 -16.21 8.84
N ASP A 62 8.63 -15.31 8.07
CA ASP A 62 10.07 -15.31 7.80
C ASP A 62 10.90 -15.14 9.08
N LEU A 63 10.47 -14.28 9.99
CA LEU A 63 11.15 -14.13 11.28
C LEU A 63 10.93 -15.35 12.17
N PHE A 64 9.69 -15.85 12.26
CA PHE A 64 9.34 -16.95 13.14
C PHE A 64 10.06 -18.26 12.76
N THR A 65 10.19 -18.53 11.46
CA THR A 65 10.96 -19.68 10.94
C THR A 65 12.45 -19.60 11.28
N LYS A 66 13.04 -18.40 11.26
CA LYS A 66 14.46 -18.18 11.59
C LYS A 66 14.75 -18.36 13.09
N ILE A 67 13.81 -18.01 13.97
CA ILE A 67 14.05 -18.06 15.42
C ILE A 67 13.72 -19.42 16.05
N ILE A 68 12.90 -20.26 15.41
CA ILE A 68 12.51 -21.55 15.97
C ILE A 68 13.44 -22.67 15.50
N THR A 69 14.16 -23.27 16.46
CA THR A 69 15.03 -24.43 16.21
C THR A 69 14.35 -25.77 16.53
N LYS A 70 13.54 -25.83 17.60
CA LYS A 70 12.77 -27.02 18.01
C LYS A 70 11.35 -26.59 18.43
N PRO A 71 10.37 -26.65 17.51
CA PRO A 71 9.04 -26.11 17.76
C PRO A 71 8.25 -26.99 18.73
N ASP A 72 7.64 -26.38 19.74
CA ASP A 72 6.63 -27.04 20.57
C ASP A 72 5.27 -27.12 19.85
N ARG A 73 4.31 -27.90 20.38
CA ARG A 73 2.99 -28.07 19.75
C ARG A 73 2.29 -26.73 19.49
N LYS A 74 2.49 -25.70 20.33
CA LYS A 74 1.90 -24.38 20.12
C LYS A 74 2.62 -23.62 18.99
N GLN A 75 3.94 -23.65 18.96
CA GLN A 75 4.73 -23.05 17.88
C GLN A 75 4.45 -23.72 16.54
N ILE A 76 4.27 -25.05 16.48
CA ILE A 76 3.89 -25.74 15.23
C ILE A 76 2.56 -25.19 14.70
N LYS A 77 1.54 -25.04 15.56
CA LYS A 77 0.24 -24.49 15.16
C LYS A 77 0.36 -23.04 14.67
N LYS A 78 1.12 -22.21 15.40
CA LYS A 78 1.36 -20.83 15.01
C LYS A 78 2.10 -20.74 13.68
N LEU A 79 3.10 -21.59 13.47
CA LEU A 79 3.86 -21.65 12.21
C LEU A 79 2.97 -22.06 11.04
N ALA A 80 2.10 -23.05 11.22
CA ALA A 80 1.12 -23.45 10.20
C ALA A 80 0.17 -22.30 9.85
N HIS A 81 -0.36 -21.59 10.85
CA HIS A 81 -1.22 -20.42 10.63
C HIS A 81 -0.49 -19.29 9.89
N LEU A 82 0.72 -18.93 10.34
CA LEU A 82 1.51 -17.88 9.68
C LEU A 82 1.89 -18.26 8.25
N ALA A 83 2.20 -19.54 7.98
CA ALA A 83 2.48 -20.04 6.65
C ALA A 83 1.26 -19.90 5.72
N GLU A 84 0.08 -20.30 6.22
CA GLU A 84 -1.18 -20.17 5.49
C GLU A 84 -1.49 -18.72 5.14
N MET A 85 -1.45 -17.82 6.14
CA MET A 85 -1.71 -16.39 5.94
C MET A 85 -0.67 -15.72 5.04
N SER A 86 0.60 -16.09 5.16
CA SER A 86 1.66 -15.59 4.29
C SER A 86 1.48 -16.00 2.83
N GLN A 87 0.96 -17.21 2.57
CA GLN A 87 0.73 -17.69 1.20
C GLN A 87 -0.52 -17.09 0.56
N SER A 88 -1.60 -16.95 1.32
CA SER A 88 -2.87 -16.43 0.81
C SER A 88 -2.85 -14.91 0.64
N HIS A 89 -2.34 -14.20 1.64
CA HIS A 89 -2.44 -12.75 1.75
C HIS A 89 -1.07 -12.06 1.69
N GLY A 90 -0.02 -12.71 2.19
CA GLY A 90 1.27 -12.06 2.42
C GLY A 90 1.07 -10.84 3.31
N ASP A 91 1.56 -9.68 2.85
CA ASP A 91 1.43 -8.40 3.57
C ASP A 91 0.37 -7.47 2.94
N ARG A 92 -0.50 -7.99 2.05
CA ARG A 92 -1.48 -7.19 1.31
C ARG A 92 -2.49 -6.45 2.20
N PHE A 93 -2.82 -7.02 3.35
CA PHE A 93 -3.77 -6.44 4.32
C PHE A 93 -3.06 -5.84 5.53
N ALA A 94 -1.76 -5.58 5.44
CA ALA A 94 -1.03 -4.94 6.51
C ALA A 94 -1.59 -3.53 6.77
N LEU A 95 -1.71 -3.18 8.04
CA LEU A 95 -2.13 -1.84 8.45
C LEU A 95 -1.11 -0.84 7.92
N PRO A 96 -1.50 0.16 7.10
CA PRO A 96 -0.55 1.07 6.52
C PRO A 96 0.14 1.87 7.62
N ARG A 97 1.45 2.03 7.51
CA ARG A 97 2.21 2.85 8.43
C ARG A 97 1.78 4.31 8.27
N PRO A 98 1.29 4.97 9.33
CA PRO A 98 0.93 6.39 9.26
C PRO A 98 2.14 7.25 8.90
N LEU A 99 1.94 8.17 7.95
CA LEU A 99 2.98 9.12 7.55
C LEU A 99 3.28 10.10 8.69
N ARG A 100 4.56 10.45 8.83
CA ARG A 100 4.99 11.55 9.70
C ARG A 100 4.48 12.89 9.15
N LYS A 101 4.48 13.92 9.99
CA LYS A 101 4.03 15.27 9.59
C LYS A 101 4.80 15.81 8.38
N GLU A 102 6.11 15.60 8.36
CA GLU A 102 6.99 16.06 7.28
C GLU A 102 6.70 15.29 5.98
N GLU A 103 6.63 13.96 6.04
CA GLU A 103 6.29 13.10 4.89
C GLU A 103 4.90 13.44 4.34
N LYS A 104 3.92 13.68 5.22
CA LYS A 104 2.58 14.10 4.82
C LYS A 104 2.60 15.44 4.08
N LYS A 105 3.42 16.39 4.54
CA LYS A 105 3.61 17.69 3.88
C LYS A 105 4.24 17.50 2.50
N GLN A 106 5.34 16.75 2.41
CA GLN A 106 6.00 16.43 1.13
C GLN A 106 5.04 15.76 0.16
N ARG A 107 4.23 14.80 0.63
CA ARG A 107 3.24 14.12 -0.20
C ARG A 107 2.15 15.06 -0.71
N THR A 108 1.75 16.03 0.11
CA THR A 108 0.77 17.06 -0.30
C THR A 108 1.36 17.98 -1.37
N GLU A 109 2.62 18.43 -1.20
CA GLU A 109 3.35 19.22 -2.20
C GLU A 109 3.54 18.42 -3.50
N LEU A 110 3.85 17.13 -3.41
CA LEU A 110 3.99 16.24 -4.55
C LEU A 110 2.66 16.06 -5.29
N SER A 111 1.57 15.82 -4.56
CA SER A 111 0.22 15.68 -5.12
C SER A 111 -0.21 16.96 -5.86
N GLN A 112 0.16 18.15 -5.38
CA GLN A 112 -0.07 19.42 -6.07
C GLN A 112 0.73 19.59 -7.37
N SER A 113 1.87 18.89 -7.51
CA SER A 113 2.67 18.90 -8.74
C SER A 113 2.16 17.93 -9.81
N LEU A 114 1.28 17.01 -9.43
CA LEU A 114 0.69 16.03 -10.34
C LEU A 114 -0.50 16.64 -11.10
N PRO A 115 -0.82 16.10 -12.28
CA PRO A 115 -2.07 16.43 -12.96
C PRO A 115 -3.27 16.15 -12.05
N HIS A 116 -4.31 16.98 -12.17
CA HIS A 116 -5.55 16.74 -11.47
C HIS A 116 -6.30 15.57 -12.12
N PHE A 117 -6.72 14.62 -11.29
CA PHE A 117 -7.52 13.48 -11.71
C PHE A 117 -8.89 13.52 -11.03
N ILE A 118 -9.97 13.52 -11.81
CA ILE A 118 -11.37 13.67 -11.36
C ILE A 118 -11.74 12.53 -10.42
N TYR A 119 -11.37 11.28 -10.76
CA TYR A 119 -11.68 10.12 -9.92
C TYR A 119 -10.68 9.91 -8.78
N HIS A 120 -9.55 10.61 -8.83
CA HIS A 120 -8.46 10.48 -7.87
C HIS A 120 -7.93 11.87 -7.49
N PRO A 121 -8.70 12.67 -6.71
CA PRO A 121 -8.31 14.03 -6.35
C PRO A 121 -7.02 14.09 -5.53
N ASP A 122 -6.68 13.01 -4.81
CA ASP A 122 -5.35 12.76 -4.27
C ASP A 122 -4.78 11.45 -4.84
N PRO A 123 -4.12 11.48 -6.02
CA PRO A 123 -3.74 10.31 -6.79
C PRO A 123 -2.79 9.35 -6.07
N LEU A 124 -1.99 9.88 -5.14
CA LEU A 124 -1.10 9.08 -4.31
C LEU A 124 -1.89 8.42 -3.18
N SER A 125 -2.81 9.15 -2.53
CA SER A 125 -3.58 8.60 -1.41
C SER A 125 -4.62 7.58 -1.83
N THR A 126 -5.17 7.68 -3.03
CA THR A 126 -6.08 6.66 -3.58
C THR A 126 -5.35 5.40 -4.02
N GLY A 127 -4.01 5.43 -4.12
CA GLY A 127 -3.20 4.30 -4.59
C GLY A 127 -3.24 4.09 -6.10
N ALA A 128 -3.84 5.03 -6.86
CA ALA A 128 -3.81 5.04 -8.32
C ALA A 128 -2.37 5.19 -8.84
N PHE A 129 -1.57 5.98 -8.13
CA PHE A 129 -0.16 6.18 -8.41
C PHE A 129 0.69 5.82 -7.20
N VAL A 130 1.86 5.24 -7.46
CA VAL A 130 2.85 4.87 -6.45
C VAL A 130 4.19 5.52 -6.76
N GLU A 131 4.91 5.86 -5.69
CA GLU A 131 6.28 6.35 -5.75
C GLU A 131 7.27 5.17 -5.76
N GLY A 132 8.38 5.33 -6.47
CA GLY A 132 9.49 4.39 -6.44
C GLY A 132 10.72 4.91 -7.18
N GLU A 133 11.62 4.00 -7.53
CA GLU A 133 12.85 4.29 -8.30
C GLU A 133 12.58 4.91 -9.67
N ALA A 134 13.47 5.77 -10.15
CA ALA A 134 13.35 6.37 -11.47
C ALA A 134 13.27 5.30 -12.57
N LYS A 135 12.15 5.27 -13.29
CA LYS A 135 11.91 4.36 -14.42
C LYS A 135 11.46 5.12 -15.66
N LEU A 136 11.79 4.59 -16.82
CA LEU A 136 11.38 5.15 -18.10
C LEU A 136 9.90 4.85 -18.37
N CYS A 137 9.14 5.90 -18.70
CA CYS A 137 7.76 5.78 -19.12
C CYS A 137 7.69 5.17 -20.54
N PRO A 138 6.98 4.05 -20.77
CA PRO A 138 6.84 3.46 -22.10
C PRO A 138 6.17 4.38 -23.14
N SER A 139 5.39 5.37 -22.69
CA SER A 139 4.72 6.33 -23.58
C SER A 139 5.69 7.40 -24.09
N CYS A 140 6.27 8.19 -23.20
CA CYS A 140 7.10 9.36 -23.55
C CYS A 140 8.61 9.16 -23.47
N GLY A 141 9.09 8.03 -22.92
CA GLY A 141 10.52 7.75 -22.73
C GLY A 141 11.22 8.60 -21.67
N LYS A 142 10.49 9.40 -20.88
CA LYS A 142 11.05 10.20 -19.78
C LYS A 142 11.14 9.37 -18.50
N GLU A 143 12.13 9.69 -17.68
CA GLU A 143 12.25 9.14 -16.32
C GLU A 143 11.20 9.76 -15.40
N SER A 144 10.56 8.91 -14.60
CA SER A 144 9.60 9.31 -13.57
C SER A 144 9.80 8.45 -12.34
N ASN A 145 9.64 9.06 -11.16
CA ASN A 145 9.62 8.36 -9.87
C ASN A 145 8.19 7.98 -9.45
N ILE A 146 7.18 8.43 -10.21
CA ILE A 146 5.77 8.17 -9.94
C ILE A 146 5.19 7.43 -11.13
N TYR A 147 4.45 6.37 -10.85
CA TYR A 147 3.87 5.54 -11.90
C TYR A 147 2.51 5.00 -11.50
N TYR A 148 1.69 4.77 -12.52
CA TYR A 148 0.37 4.17 -12.38
C TYR A 148 0.49 2.74 -11.86
N ASN A 149 -0.27 2.45 -10.81
CA ASN A 149 -0.22 1.21 -10.07
C ASN A 149 -1.35 0.25 -10.43
N LEU A 150 -2.48 0.79 -10.93
CA LEU A 150 -3.59 -0.01 -11.38
C LEU A 150 -3.31 -0.59 -12.77
N MET A 151 -4.13 -1.55 -13.19
CA MET A 151 -4.03 -2.14 -14.52
C MET A 151 -4.83 -1.31 -15.51
N PRO A 152 -4.20 -0.74 -16.56
CA PRO A 152 -4.98 -0.22 -17.68
C PRO A 152 -5.72 -1.35 -18.38
N TYR A 153 -6.89 -1.05 -18.92
CA TYR A 153 -7.60 -1.95 -19.81
C TYR A 153 -7.02 -1.80 -21.22
N CYS A 154 -6.15 -2.74 -21.59
CA CYS A 154 -5.52 -2.81 -22.91
C CYS A 154 -5.05 -4.25 -23.20
N ILE A 155 -4.76 -4.54 -24.46
CA ILE A 155 -4.26 -5.85 -24.90
C ILE A 155 -2.84 -6.09 -24.33
N ASP A 156 -2.02 -5.05 -24.29
CA ASP A 156 -0.64 -5.13 -23.83
C ASP A 156 -0.54 -5.05 -22.30
N ASN A 157 0.37 -5.82 -21.69
CA ASN A 157 0.66 -5.71 -20.26
C ASN A 157 1.65 -4.57 -19.99
N ILE A 158 1.12 -3.35 -19.86
CA ILE A 158 1.93 -2.13 -19.74
C ILE A 158 2.08 -1.73 -18.27
N LYS A 159 3.31 -1.36 -17.89
CA LYS A 159 3.66 -0.93 -16.53
C LYS A 159 4.49 0.36 -16.58
N ASN A 160 4.61 1.03 -15.44
CA ASN A 160 5.45 2.22 -15.26
C ASN A 160 5.02 3.44 -16.10
N LEU A 161 3.72 3.61 -16.35
CA LEU A 161 3.20 4.79 -17.04
C LEU A 161 3.22 6.01 -16.11
N CYS A 162 3.75 7.13 -16.58
CA CYS A 162 3.81 8.35 -15.78
C CYS A 162 2.47 9.10 -15.75
N PRO A 163 2.17 9.83 -14.66
CA PRO A 163 0.93 10.59 -14.49
C PRO A 163 0.63 11.53 -15.66
N PHE A 164 1.65 12.21 -16.19
CA PHE A 164 1.48 13.18 -17.26
C PHE A 164 1.07 12.55 -18.59
N CYS A 165 1.53 11.34 -18.92
CA CYS A 165 1.15 10.65 -20.16
C CYS A 165 -0.26 10.07 -20.10
N ILE A 166 -0.72 9.77 -18.89
CA ILE A 166 -2.10 9.35 -18.62
C ILE A 166 -2.98 10.60 -18.74
N ALA A 167 -2.65 11.66 -18.00
CA ALA A 167 -3.40 12.91 -17.98
C ALA A 167 -3.54 13.58 -19.36
N ASN A 168 -2.53 13.53 -20.22
CA ASN A 168 -2.60 14.14 -21.56
C ASN A 168 -3.11 13.19 -22.67
N GLY A 169 -3.52 11.97 -22.31
CA GLY A 169 -4.02 10.96 -23.24
C GLY A 169 -2.99 10.34 -24.19
N LEU A 170 -1.69 10.65 -24.07
CA LEU A 170 -0.65 10.03 -24.91
C LEU A 170 -0.54 8.52 -24.66
N ALA A 171 -0.67 8.09 -23.39
CA ALA A 171 -0.66 6.67 -23.05
C ALA A 171 -1.87 5.95 -23.64
N ALA A 172 -3.07 6.53 -23.51
CA ALA A 172 -4.30 5.98 -24.06
C ALA A 172 -4.21 5.80 -25.58
N LYS A 173 -3.78 6.84 -26.31
CA LYS A 173 -3.66 6.80 -27.78
C LYS A 173 -2.60 5.84 -28.28
N LYS A 174 -1.46 5.75 -27.59
CA LYS A 174 -0.33 4.92 -28.04
C LYS A 174 -0.61 3.43 -27.88
N PHE A 175 -1.36 3.06 -26.84
CA PHE A 175 -1.54 1.69 -26.42
C PHE A 175 -2.98 1.18 -26.54
N ASP A 176 -3.88 2.01 -27.08
CA ASP A 176 -5.31 1.74 -27.15
C ASP A 176 -5.85 1.30 -25.77
N ALA A 177 -5.55 2.13 -24.77
CA ALA A 177 -5.70 1.80 -23.36
C ALA A 177 -6.72 2.71 -22.67
N GLU A 178 -7.61 2.09 -21.89
CA GLU A 178 -8.56 2.77 -21.02
C GLU A 178 -8.11 2.68 -19.56
N PHE A 179 -8.22 3.78 -18.83
CA PHE A 179 -7.72 3.92 -17.46
C PHE A 179 -8.85 4.09 -16.43
N VAL A 180 -10.10 4.20 -16.90
CA VAL A 180 -11.31 4.29 -16.09
C VAL A 180 -12.05 2.96 -16.25
N GLN A 181 -12.02 2.11 -15.22
CA GLN A 181 -12.64 0.78 -15.27
C GLN A 181 -14.06 0.74 -14.69
N ASP A 182 -14.42 1.70 -13.82
CA ASP A 182 -15.66 1.68 -13.03
C ASP A 182 -16.54 2.92 -13.23
N ALA A 183 -16.52 3.54 -14.42
CA ALA A 183 -17.58 4.48 -14.80
C ALA A 183 -18.85 3.68 -15.15
N GLU A 184 -19.38 2.92 -14.20
CA GLU A 184 -20.76 2.47 -14.28
C GLU A 184 -21.62 3.73 -14.28
N CYS A 185 -22.36 3.98 -15.35
CA CYS A 185 -23.44 4.97 -15.39
C CYS A 185 -24.50 4.58 -14.35
N GLN A 186 -24.29 4.94 -13.08
CA GLN A 186 -25.30 4.84 -12.04
C GLN A 186 -26.24 6.04 -12.16
N GLY A 187 -27.00 6.10 -13.26
CA GLY A 187 -27.92 7.19 -13.56
C GLY A 187 -28.51 7.08 -14.96
N GLU A 188 -29.61 7.80 -15.20
CA GLU A 188 -30.14 7.99 -16.55
C GLU A 188 -29.06 8.56 -17.47
N LEU A 189 -28.98 8.02 -18.71
CA LEU A 189 -28.08 8.47 -19.77
C LEU A 189 -28.25 9.98 -19.97
N ASP A 190 -27.28 10.75 -19.49
CA ASP A 190 -27.18 12.18 -19.69
C ASP A 190 -26.19 12.38 -20.84
N PRO A 191 -26.67 12.63 -22.07
CA PRO A 191 -25.82 12.64 -23.25
C PRO A 191 -24.75 13.74 -23.23
N GLU A 192 -24.87 14.75 -22.36
CA GLU A 192 -23.84 15.77 -22.15
C GLU A 192 -22.73 15.27 -21.20
N LYS A 193 -23.06 14.48 -20.18
CA LYS A 193 -22.08 13.85 -19.29
C LYS A 193 -21.40 12.65 -19.93
N ASP A 194 -22.13 11.85 -20.70
CA ASP A 194 -21.57 10.68 -21.39
C ASP A 194 -20.62 11.09 -22.53
N GLN A 195 -20.85 12.23 -23.18
CA GLN A 195 -19.88 12.82 -24.12
C GLN A 195 -18.57 13.22 -23.42
N VAL A 196 -18.64 13.67 -22.17
CA VAL A 196 -17.47 13.97 -21.35
C VAL A 196 -16.78 12.67 -20.86
N LEU A 197 -17.53 11.58 -20.67
CA LEU A 197 -17.00 10.31 -20.15
C LEU A 197 -16.34 9.41 -21.22
N PHE A 198 -16.81 9.43 -22.47
CA PHE A 198 -16.48 8.42 -23.48
C PHE A 198 -15.87 8.96 -24.78
N LEU A 199 -15.57 10.26 -24.88
CA LEU A 199 -14.81 10.81 -26.02
C LEU A 199 -13.30 10.84 -25.74
N PRO A 200 -12.46 10.69 -26.79
CA PRO A 200 -11.01 10.66 -26.67
C PRO A 200 -10.43 12.08 -26.52
N ASP A 201 -10.94 12.84 -25.54
CA ASP A 201 -10.46 14.18 -25.24
C ASP A 201 -9.46 14.16 -24.07
N PRO A 202 -8.37 14.94 -24.16
CA PRO A 202 -7.15 14.73 -23.37
C PRO A 202 -7.23 15.20 -21.91
N TRP A 203 -8.44 15.35 -21.34
CA TRP A 203 -8.67 16.09 -20.10
C TRP A 203 -9.56 15.38 -19.08
N LEU A 204 -9.88 14.10 -19.29
CA LEU A 204 -10.69 13.32 -18.34
C LEU A 204 -10.01 12.04 -17.89
N LEU A 205 -9.26 12.19 -16.80
CA LEU A 205 -8.95 11.18 -15.80
C LEU A 205 -9.19 11.81 -14.43
#